data_AF-A0A7J7WYV1-F1
#
_entry.id   AF-A0A7J7WYV1-F1
#
_cell.length_a   1.000
_cell.length_b   1.000
_cell.length_c   1.000
_cell.angle_alpha   90.00
_cell.angle_beta   90.00
_cell.angle_gamma   90.00
#
_symmetry.space_group_name_H-M   'P 1'
#
loop_
_entity.id
_entity.type
_entity.pdbx_description
1 polymer ?
#
loop_
_entity_poly.entity_id
_entity_poly.type
_entity_poly.pdbx_seq_one_letter_code
_entity_poly.pdbx_strand_id
1 'polypeptide(L)'
;MDDFVVPDEEGDEENESQRGEQLATSQLKSNSLYSFSDHYTHFKRVVKAFLINALDESFLGTLYDGTRQKSYAQDMLTSLHYLDNRFVQPRLEGLFSRSRWKEQYKERVGSYSDVSIYRKSAKDCFCQACGLHRHCAYLVSLSGKEYNPRTMKADDFMPYDKQEFFIGRICANRTRVYHNLKHFKFKLYQECCSMVNMEEVENEQVKETVERIFNQLKENGWIKEKYGLLQKYLSDADYFQEEKFAL
;
A
#
# COMPACT_ATOMS: atom_id res chain seq x y z
N MET A 1 14.96 -34.80 3.84
CA MET A 1 15.34 -34.66 5.26
C MET A 1 15.09 -33.21 5.62
N ASP A 2 13.98 -32.80 6.21
CA ASP A 2 12.82 -33.51 6.71
C ASP A 2 11.60 -32.59 6.45
N ASP A 3 10.55 -33.17 5.87
CA ASP A 3 9.35 -32.47 5.41
C ASP A 3 8.36 -32.41 6.59
N PHE A 4 8.13 -31.23 7.15
CA PHE A 4 7.29 -31.07 8.34
C PHE A 4 5.81 -31.05 7.93
N VAL A 5 5.28 -32.24 7.67
CA VAL A 5 3.84 -32.48 7.47
C VAL A 5 3.24 -32.85 8.82
N VAL A 6 2.29 -32.04 9.28
CA VAL A 6 1.44 -32.34 10.45
C VAL A 6 0.30 -33.25 9.97
N PRO A 7 -0.02 -34.37 10.66
CA PRO A 7 -1.14 -35.22 10.28
C PRO A 7 -2.47 -34.65 10.79
N ASP A 8 -3.46 -34.56 9.90
CA ASP A 8 -4.85 -34.26 10.21
C ASP A 8 -5.65 -35.58 10.27
N GLU A 9 -6.32 -35.83 11.40
CA GLU A 9 -7.32 -36.89 11.54
C GLU A 9 -8.70 -36.43 11.02
N GLU A 10 -9.46 -37.44 10.58
CA GLU A 10 -10.67 -37.48 9.75
C GLU A 10 -11.89 -36.64 10.19
N GLY A 11 -12.78 -36.37 9.22
CA GLY A 11 -14.16 -35.96 9.54
C GLY A 11 -15.01 -35.41 8.39
N ASP A 12 -15.39 -36.31 7.48
CA ASP A 12 -16.66 -36.39 6.72
C ASP A 12 -16.99 -35.56 5.46
N GLU A 13 -17.36 -36.38 4.46
CA GLU A 13 -18.05 -36.20 3.18
C GLU A 13 -19.44 -35.52 3.38
N GLU A 14 -20.17 -34.92 2.43
CA GLU A 14 -20.43 -35.14 1.01
C GLU A 14 -21.02 -33.84 0.41
N ASN A 15 -20.94 -33.68 -0.92
CA ASN A 15 -22.07 -33.84 -1.86
C ASN A 15 -22.00 -32.88 -3.07
N GLU A 16 -21.74 -33.49 -4.23
CA GLU A 16 -21.83 -32.89 -5.55
C GLU A 16 -23.30 -32.77 -5.98
N SER A 17 -23.81 -31.55 -6.16
CA SER A 17 -24.73 -31.24 -7.27
C SER A 17 -24.96 -29.73 -7.36
N GLN A 18 -25.24 -29.25 -8.58
CA GLN A 18 -25.58 -27.86 -8.96
C GLN A 18 -24.44 -26.98 -9.47
N ARG A 19 -23.73 -27.47 -10.50
CA ARG A 19 -22.66 -26.78 -11.24
C ARG A 19 -23.16 -25.89 -12.40
N GLY A 20 -24.39 -25.38 -12.38
CA GLY A 20 -25.05 -24.82 -13.57
C GLY A 20 -25.27 -23.30 -13.65
N GLU A 21 -25.65 -22.63 -12.56
CA GLU A 21 -26.29 -21.28 -12.69
C GLU A 21 -25.80 -20.21 -11.67
N GLN A 22 -24.71 -20.46 -10.93
CA GLN A 22 -24.26 -19.54 -9.86
C GLN A 22 -23.16 -18.53 -10.25
N LEU A 23 -22.69 -18.52 -11.51
CA LEU A 23 -21.52 -17.73 -11.90
C LEU A 23 -21.77 -16.21 -12.05
N ALA A 24 -23.02 -15.77 -12.26
CA ALA A 24 -23.32 -14.34 -12.43
C ALA A 24 -23.89 -13.66 -11.17
N THR A 25 -24.48 -14.43 -10.24
CA THR A 25 -25.13 -13.90 -9.02
C THR A 25 -24.24 -13.96 -7.77
N SER A 26 -23.13 -14.70 -7.81
CA SER A 26 -22.16 -14.80 -6.71
C SER A 26 -21.26 -13.58 -6.56
N GLN A 27 -20.95 -12.86 -7.66
CA GLN A 27 -20.09 -11.67 -7.60
C GLN A 27 -20.77 -10.44 -6.98
N LEU A 28 -22.10 -10.37 -6.99
CA LEU A 28 -22.85 -9.24 -6.43
C LEU A 28 -23.26 -9.44 -4.97
N LYS A 29 -23.37 -10.70 -4.49
CA LYS A 29 -23.77 -11.00 -3.11
C LYS A 29 -22.60 -11.07 -2.11
N SER A 30 -21.35 -11.25 -2.56
CA SER A 30 -20.18 -11.26 -1.66
C SER A 30 -19.80 -9.86 -1.13
N ASN A 31 -20.26 -8.79 -1.78
CA ASN A 31 -19.99 -7.41 -1.35
C ASN A 31 -20.86 -6.96 -0.16
N SER A 32 -21.95 -7.67 0.16
CA SER A 32 -22.91 -7.22 1.17
C SER A 32 -22.63 -7.72 2.59
N LEU A 33 -21.89 -8.82 2.76
CA LEU A 33 -21.65 -9.43 4.08
C LEU A 33 -20.36 -8.95 4.76
N TYR A 34 -19.41 -8.42 3.99
CA TYR A 34 -18.20 -7.79 4.54
C TYR A 34 -18.40 -6.32 4.95
N SER A 35 -19.59 -5.76 4.72
CA SER A 35 -19.94 -4.35 4.94
C SER A 35 -20.01 -3.90 6.41
N PHE A 36 -19.74 -4.78 7.38
CA PHE A 36 -19.81 -4.45 8.82
C PHE A 36 -18.45 -4.34 9.51
N SER A 37 -17.33 -4.62 8.81
CA SER A 37 -16.02 -4.38 9.39
C SER A 37 -15.66 -2.91 9.23
N ASP A 38 -15.55 -2.19 10.37
CA ASP A 38 -15.08 -0.80 10.36
C ASP A 38 -13.72 -0.70 9.65
N HIS A 39 -13.50 0.39 8.91
CA HIS A 39 -12.29 0.67 8.14
C HIS A 39 -11.00 0.47 8.96
N TYR A 40 -11.04 0.82 10.24
CA TYR A 40 -9.93 0.61 11.17
C TYR A 40 -9.63 -0.86 11.44
N THR A 41 -10.63 -1.74 11.36
CA THR A 41 -10.44 -3.19 11.51
C THR A 41 -9.68 -3.79 10.33
N HIS A 42 -10.00 -3.38 9.10
CA HIS A 42 -9.20 -3.74 7.93
C HIS A 42 -7.75 -3.24 8.08
N PHE A 43 -7.57 -1.99 8.53
CA PHE A 43 -6.23 -1.43 8.75
C PHE A 43 -5.42 -2.24 9.78
N LYS A 44 -6.01 -2.59 10.92
CA LYS A 44 -5.38 -3.47 11.92
C LYS A 44 -4.95 -4.83 11.34
N ARG A 45 -5.78 -5.44 10.50
CA ARG A 45 -5.45 -6.72 9.83
C ARG A 45 -4.29 -6.57 8.85
N VAL A 46 -4.20 -5.43 8.15
CA VAL A 46 -3.05 -5.12 7.28
C VAL A 46 -1.76 -5.02 8.12
N VAL A 47 -1.79 -4.31 9.25
CA VAL A 47 -0.63 -4.24 10.16
C VAL A 47 -0.21 -5.63 10.65
N LYS A 48 -1.17 -6.48 11.07
CA LYS A 48 -0.86 -7.87 11.45
C LYS A 48 -0.22 -8.66 10.30
N ALA A 49 -0.74 -8.54 9.09
CA ALA A 49 -0.16 -9.21 7.91
C ALA A 49 1.28 -8.77 7.64
N PHE A 50 1.60 -7.48 7.86
CA PHE A 50 2.95 -6.96 7.71
C PHE A 50 3.90 -7.41 8.80
N LEU A 51 3.45 -7.50 10.05
CA LEU A 51 4.27 -8.07 11.13
C LEU A 51 4.59 -9.55 10.88
N ILE A 52 3.63 -10.34 10.40
CA ILE A 52 3.89 -11.73 9.99
C ILE A 52 4.91 -11.76 8.85
N ASN A 53 4.74 -10.93 7.83
CA ASN A 53 5.66 -10.91 6.70
C ASN A 53 7.06 -10.42 7.04
N ALA A 54 7.20 -9.59 8.06
CA ALA A 54 8.50 -9.15 8.56
C ALA A 54 9.26 -10.27 9.28
N LEU A 55 8.55 -11.27 9.83
CA LEU A 55 9.15 -12.48 10.44
C LEU A 55 9.27 -13.65 9.44
N ASP A 56 8.36 -13.75 8.48
CA ASP A 56 8.32 -14.74 7.40
C ASP A 56 8.10 -14.02 6.06
N GLU A 57 9.19 -13.69 5.35
CA GLU A 57 9.15 -12.93 4.09
C GLU A 57 8.34 -13.63 2.97
N SER A 58 8.07 -14.94 3.10
CA SER A 58 7.25 -15.69 2.16
C SER A 58 5.75 -15.48 2.37
N PHE A 59 5.35 -14.92 3.52
CA PHE A 59 3.95 -14.84 3.96
C PHE A 59 3.07 -14.11 2.95
N LEU A 60 3.42 -12.90 2.52
CA LEU A 60 2.62 -12.16 1.55
C LEU A 60 2.58 -12.87 0.20
N GLY A 61 3.70 -13.47 -0.25
CA GLY A 61 3.74 -14.26 -1.48
C GLY A 61 2.71 -15.39 -1.45
N THR A 62 2.80 -16.22 -0.42
CA THR A 62 1.88 -17.36 -0.15
C THR A 62 0.45 -16.94 0.20
N LEU A 63 0.26 -15.68 0.61
CA LEU A 63 -1.07 -15.12 0.84
C LEU A 63 -1.75 -14.74 -0.48
N TYR A 64 -1.03 -14.07 -1.38
CA TYR A 64 -1.58 -13.61 -2.67
C TYR A 64 -1.67 -14.71 -3.73
N ASP A 65 -0.87 -15.79 -3.63
CA ASP A 65 -0.95 -16.93 -4.53
C ASP A 65 -2.10 -17.91 -4.20
N GLY A 66 -2.75 -17.73 -3.04
CA GLY A 66 -3.87 -18.55 -2.59
C GLY A 66 -3.49 -19.87 -1.95
N THR A 67 -2.20 -20.13 -1.69
CA THR A 67 -1.75 -21.34 -0.97
C THR A 67 -2.28 -21.39 0.46
N ARG A 68 -2.44 -20.24 1.11
CA ARG A 68 -3.02 -20.15 2.48
C ARG A 68 -4.55 -20.09 2.45
N GLN A 69 -5.21 -21.23 2.68
CA GLN A 69 -6.68 -21.34 2.65
C GLN A 69 -7.40 -21.10 3.99
N LYS A 70 -6.66 -21.01 5.11
CA LYS A 70 -7.25 -20.79 6.44
C LYS A 70 -8.01 -19.46 6.50
N SER A 71 -9.12 -19.42 7.22
CA SER A 71 -10.03 -18.25 7.30
C SER A 71 -9.33 -16.95 7.70
N TYR A 72 -8.40 -17.00 8.67
CA TYR A 72 -7.65 -15.81 9.10
C TYR A 72 -6.78 -15.21 7.98
N ALA A 73 -6.24 -16.06 7.09
CA ALA A 73 -5.44 -15.63 5.95
C ALA A 73 -6.34 -14.94 4.93
N GLN A 74 -7.51 -15.51 4.64
CA GLN A 74 -8.50 -14.91 3.75
C GLN A 74 -9.01 -13.54 4.27
N ASP A 75 -9.19 -13.39 5.58
CA ASP A 75 -9.51 -12.10 6.22
C ASP A 75 -8.40 -11.05 6.04
N MET A 76 -7.13 -11.45 6.16
CA MET A 76 -5.98 -10.58 5.93
C MET A 76 -5.87 -10.18 4.46
N LEU A 77 -6.01 -11.14 3.53
CA LEU A 77 -6.01 -10.90 2.10
C LEU A 77 -7.13 -9.94 1.69
N THR A 78 -8.34 -10.18 2.20
CA THR A 78 -9.49 -9.28 2.00
C THR A 78 -9.18 -7.86 2.48
N SER A 79 -8.52 -7.72 3.63
CA SER A 79 -8.15 -6.41 4.18
C SER A 79 -7.05 -5.70 3.39
N LEU A 80 -6.10 -6.45 2.86
CA LEU A 80 -5.08 -5.91 1.95
C LEU A 80 -5.70 -5.41 0.65
N HIS A 81 -6.58 -6.21 0.03
CA HIS A 81 -7.34 -5.79 -1.15
C HIS A 81 -8.26 -4.62 -0.86
N TYR A 82 -8.85 -4.55 0.32
CA TYR A 82 -9.66 -3.43 0.74
C TYR A 82 -8.83 -2.13 0.80
N LEU A 83 -7.64 -2.16 1.42
CA LEU A 83 -6.72 -1.02 1.44
C LEU A 83 -6.32 -0.60 0.01
N ASP A 84 -5.90 -1.55 -0.82
CA ASP A 84 -5.42 -1.25 -2.17
C ASP A 84 -6.55 -0.72 -3.07
N ASN A 85 -7.64 -1.47 -3.18
CA ASN A 85 -8.65 -1.27 -4.22
C ASN A 85 -9.76 -0.30 -3.81
N ARG A 86 -10.07 -0.19 -2.51
CA ARG A 86 -11.15 0.71 -2.03
C ARG A 86 -10.61 2.04 -1.54
N PHE A 87 -9.45 2.06 -0.89
CA PHE A 87 -8.88 3.30 -0.35
C PHE A 87 -7.92 3.95 -1.32
N VAL A 88 -6.87 3.24 -1.70
CA VAL A 88 -5.71 3.85 -2.37
C VAL A 88 -5.98 4.06 -3.87
N GLN A 89 -6.31 3.01 -4.60
CA GLN A 89 -6.36 3.01 -6.06
C GLN A 89 -7.31 4.07 -6.65
N PRO A 90 -8.56 4.24 -6.18
CA PRO A 90 -9.47 5.23 -6.77
C PRO A 90 -8.95 6.66 -6.67
N ARG A 91 -8.22 7.00 -5.60
CA ARG A 91 -7.63 8.33 -5.42
C ARG A 91 -6.38 8.52 -6.28
N LEU A 92 -5.54 7.49 -6.42
CA LEU A 92 -4.39 7.54 -7.33
C LEU A 92 -4.84 7.76 -8.78
N GLU A 93 -5.85 7.01 -9.23
CA GLU A 93 -6.46 7.18 -10.55
C GLU A 93 -7.09 8.57 -10.68
N GLY A 94 -7.78 9.05 -9.65
CA GLY A 94 -8.32 10.41 -9.60
C GLY A 94 -7.24 11.50 -9.71
N LEU A 95 -6.09 11.35 -9.06
CA LEU A 95 -4.97 12.30 -9.14
C LEU A 95 -4.31 12.29 -10.52
N PHE A 96 -4.21 11.12 -11.16
CA PHE A 96 -3.64 10.97 -12.50
C PHE A 96 -4.55 11.47 -13.62
N SER A 97 -5.81 11.05 -13.65
CA SER A 97 -6.80 11.42 -14.67
C SER A 97 -7.04 12.93 -14.74
N ARG A 98 -7.04 13.58 -13.57
CA ARG A 98 -7.12 15.04 -13.41
C ARG A 98 -5.79 15.77 -13.67
N SER A 99 -4.73 15.05 -14.06
CA SER A 99 -3.43 15.64 -14.32
C SER A 99 -3.13 15.75 -15.80
N ARG A 100 -2.40 16.81 -16.15
CA ARG A 100 -1.70 16.92 -17.45
C ARG A 100 -0.29 16.34 -17.38
N TRP A 101 0.00 15.48 -16.40
CA TRP A 101 1.32 14.88 -16.29
C TRP A 101 1.62 14.02 -17.51
N LYS A 102 2.84 14.14 -18.02
CA LYS A 102 3.36 13.27 -19.07
C LYS A 102 3.44 11.85 -18.52
N GLU A 103 3.22 10.85 -19.37
CA GLU A 103 3.26 9.43 -18.96
C GLU A 103 4.60 9.07 -18.30
N GLN A 104 5.72 9.52 -18.88
CA GLN A 104 7.04 9.33 -18.26
C GLN A 104 7.12 9.86 -16.83
N TYR A 105 6.49 11.01 -16.53
CA TYR A 105 6.50 11.55 -15.17
C TYR A 105 5.62 10.72 -14.23
N LYS A 106 4.46 10.23 -14.70
CA LYS A 106 3.58 9.35 -13.93
C LYS A 106 4.29 8.04 -13.56
N GLU A 107 4.97 7.42 -14.53
CA GLU A 107 5.77 6.21 -14.33
C GLU A 107 6.82 6.45 -13.24
N ARG A 108 7.67 7.48 -13.39
CA ARG A 108 8.73 7.74 -12.40
C ARG A 108 8.14 8.00 -11.00
N VAL A 109 7.13 8.85 -10.87
CA VAL A 109 6.52 9.13 -9.55
C VAL A 109 5.89 7.88 -8.93
N GLY A 110 5.46 6.90 -9.73
CA GLY A 110 4.91 5.63 -9.24
C GLY A 110 5.94 4.57 -8.86
N SER A 111 7.15 4.63 -9.42
CA SER A 111 8.21 3.61 -9.22
C SER A 111 9.11 3.88 -8.02
N TYR A 112 9.53 5.13 -7.78
CA TYR A 112 10.48 5.45 -6.71
C TYR A 112 9.79 5.60 -5.34
N SER A 113 10.22 4.83 -4.35
CA SER A 113 9.61 4.81 -3.00
C SER A 113 9.73 6.11 -2.21
N ASP A 114 10.66 6.99 -2.58
CA ASP A 114 10.99 8.21 -1.85
C ASP A 114 10.92 9.47 -2.72
N VAL A 115 10.49 10.57 -2.09
CA VAL A 115 10.38 11.88 -2.74
C VAL A 115 10.89 12.97 -1.81
N SER A 116 11.68 13.87 -2.36
CA SER A 116 12.09 15.13 -1.72
C SER A 116 11.66 16.30 -2.61
N ILE A 117 10.92 17.24 -2.06
CA ILE A 117 10.40 18.40 -2.79
C ILE A 117 10.89 19.68 -2.13
N TYR A 118 11.74 20.43 -2.83
CA TYR A 118 12.37 21.63 -2.31
C TYR A 118 12.12 22.83 -3.23
N ARG A 119 12.00 24.00 -2.61
CA ARG A 119 11.85 25.27 -3.33
C ARG A 119 13.20 25.71 -3.89
N LYS A 120 13.21 26.24 -5.10
CA LYS A 120 14.37 26.78 -5.81
C LYS A 120 14.04 28.17 -6.36
N SER A 121 15.03 28.83 -6.95
CA SER A 121 14.83 30.10 -7.66
C SER A 121 13.78 29.90 -8.75
N ALA A 122 12.74 30.71 -8.69
CA ALA A 122 11.62 30.57 -9.60
C ALA A 122 12.00 31.12 -10.98
N LYS A 123 11.59 30.40 -12.03
CA LYS A 123 11.79 30.80 -13.42
C LYS A 123 10.60 30.39 -14.26
N ASP A 124 10.30 31.20 -15.26
CA ASP A 124 9.32 30.84 -16.27
C ASP A 124 9.96 29.85 -17.24
N CYS A 125 9.44 28.63 -17.24
CA CYS A 125 9.91 27.58 -18.14
C CYS A 125 8.83 26.51 -18.33
N PHE A 126 9.08 25.55 -19.21
CA PHE A 126 8.22 24.37 -19.33
C PHE A 126 8.36 23.49 -18.08
N CYS A 127 7.23 23.24 -17.42
CA CYS A 127 7.14 22.34 -16.29
C CYS A 127 7.49 20.91 -16.74
N GLN A 128 8.51 20.29 -16.14
CA GLN A 128 8.94 18.95 -16.57
C GLN A 128 7.91 17.85 -16.31
N ALA A 129 6.98 18.06 -15.37
CA ALA A 129 5.89 17.12 -15.10
C ALA A 129 4.76 17.19 -16.14
N CYS A 130 4.25 18.38 -16.46
CA CYS A 130 3.06 18.54 -17.31
C CYS A 130 3.31 19.13 -18.69
N GLY A 131 4.54 19.56 -18.99
CA GLY A 131 4.91 20.14 -20.27
C GLY A 131 4.37 21.56 -20.54
N LEU A 132 3.65 22.18 -19.61
CA LEU A 132 3.11 23.53 -19.78
C LEU A 132 4.13 24.60 -19.36
N HIS A 133 4.16 25.72 -20.09
CA HIS A 133 4.95 26.89 -19.72
C HIS A 133 4.35 27.58 -18.50
N ARG A 134 5.08 27.61 -17.37
CA ARG A 134 4.59 28.10 -16.07
C ARG A 134 5.74 28.66 -15.24
N HIS A 135 5.39 29.41 -14.21
CA HIS A 135 6.33 29.82 -13.17
C HIS A 135 6.73 28.62 -12.30
N CYS A 136 7.85 28.00 -12.65
CA CYS A 136 8.36 26.81 -11.98
C CYS A 136 9.30 27.23 -10.84
N ALA A 137 9.15 26.62 -9.67
CA ALA A 137 9.87 27.02 -8.46
C ALA A 137 10.22 25.84 -7.54
N TYR A 138 9.93 24.61 -7.95
CA TYR A 138 10.13 23.42 -7.14
C TYR A 138 10.98 22.42 -7.89
N LEU A 139 11.95 21.84 -7.19
CA LEU A 139 12.70 20.69 -7.68
C LEU A 139 12.23 19.47 -6.90
N VAL A 140 11.71 18.49 -7.63
CA VAL A 140 11.31 17.18 -7.12
C VAL A 140 12.44 16.21 -7.38
N SER A 141 12.97 15.60 -6.33
CA SER A 141 13.92 14.51 -6.39
C SER A 141 13.21 13.22 -6.01
N LEU A 142 13.18 12.26 -6.93
CA LEU A 142 12.70 10.90 -6.72
C LEU A 142 13.90 9.98 -6.52
N SER A 143 13.79 9.07 -5.54
CA SER A 143 14.85 8.13 -5.17
C SER A 143 14.26 6.92 -4.43
N GLY A 144 15.11 5.98 -4.03
CA GLY A 144 14.68 4.78 -3.31
C GLY A 144 14.42 3.62 -4.27
N LYS A 145 14.16 2.46 -3.69
CA LYS A 145 14.08 1.20 -4.44
C LYS A 145 12.69 1.00 -5.03
N GLU A 146 12.63 0.42 -6.22
CA GLU A 146 11.40 -0.16 -6.73
C GLU A 146 11.02 -1.37 -5.86
N TYR A 147 9.74 -1.70 -5.77
CA TYR A 147 9.28 -2.81 -4.96
C TYR A 147 8.03 -3.44 -5.55
N ASN A 148 7.84 -4.72 -5.27
CA ASN A 148 6.61 -5.41 -5.64
C ASN A 148 5.45 -4.99 -4.69
N PRO A 149 4.37 -4.39 -5.21
CA PRO A 149 3.28 -3.87 -4.36
C PRO A 149 2.42 -4.95 -3.68
N ARG A 150 2.58 -6.22 -4.05
CA ARG A 150 1.95 -7.37 -3.39
C ARG A 150 2.85 -7.92 -2.29
N THR A 151 4.10 -8.23 -2.61
CA THR A 151 5.00 -8.92 -1.67
C THR A 151 5.86 -8.00 -0.81
N MET A 152 5.88 -6.69 -1.12
CA MET A 152 6.77 -5.67 -0.49
C MET A 152 8.27 -5.91 -0.69
N LYS A 153 8.65 -6.91 -1.50
CA LYS A 153 10.05 -7.18 -1.82
C LYS A 153 10.62 -6.02 -2.65
N ALA A 154 11.68 -5.41 -2.14
CA ALA A 154 12.42 -4.39 -2.85
C ALA A 154 13.27 -5.02 -3.96
N ASP A 155 13.42 -4.28 -5.06
CA ASP A 155 14.35 -4.57 -6.13
C ASP A 155 15.67 -3.84 -5.89
N ASP A 156 16.77 -4.59 -5.95
CA ASP A 156 18.13 -4.11 -5.72
C ASP A 156 18.89 -3.81 -7.03
N PHE A 157 18.22 -3.82 -8.18
CA PHE A 157 18.87 -3.59 -9.47
C PHE A 157 19.53 -2.20 -9.61
N MET A 158 18.88 -1.14 -9.12
CA MET A 158 19.41 0.25 -9.18
C MET A 158 19.07 1.07 -7.93
N PRO A 159 19.65 0.74 -6.76
CA PRO A 159 19.21 1.28 -5.47
C PRO A 159 19.58 2.76 -5.25
N TYR A 160 20.51 3.28 -6.05
CA TYR A 160 21.00 4.66 -5.97
C TYR A 160 20.50 5.54 -7.13
N ASP A 161 19.60 5.03 -7.98
CA ASP A 161 19.04 5.83 -9.05
C ASP A 161 18.22 7.00 -8.47
N LYS A 162 18.40 8.16 -9.10
CA LYS A 162 17.84 9.42 -8.65
C LYS A 162 17.39 10.23 -9.85
N GLN A 163 16.16 10.71 -9.81
CA GLN A 163 15.56 11.50 -10.88
C GLN A 163 15.14 12.87 -10.36
N GLU A 164 15.50 13.92 -11.09
CA GLU A 164 15.19 15.30 -10.68
C GLU A 164 14.34 16.03 -11.73
N PHE A 165 13.26 16.67 -11.26
CA PHE A 165 12.30 17.38 -12.10
C PHE A 165 12.00 18.77 -11.53
N PHE A 166 12.28 19.80 -12.32
CA PHE A 166 11.92 21.17 -12.03
C PHE A 166 10.51 21.49 -12.55
N ILE A 167 9.62 21.82 -11.62
CA ILE A 167 8.17 21.85 -11.87
C ILE A 167 7.47 23.03 -11.19
N GLY A 168 6.26 23.30 -11.65
CA GLY A 168 5.34 24.28 -11.08
C GLY A 168 4.72 23.82 -9.76
N ARG A 169 4.20 24.79 -8.99
CA ARG A 169 3.60 24.57 -7.66
C ARG A 169 2.53 23.49 -7.62
N ILE A 170 1.57 23.50 -8.55
CA ILE A 170 0.50 22.49 -8.57
C ILE A 170 1.06 21.09 -8.78
N CYS A 171 1.99 20.93 -9.73
CA CYS A 171 2.58 19.62 -10.00
C CYS A 171 3.34 19.14 -8.76
N ALA A 172 4.11 20.01 -8.10
CA ALA A 172 4.78 19.66 -6.84
C ALA A 172 3.82 19.24 -5.72
N ASN A 173 2.72 19.97 -5.55
CA ASN A 173 1.71 19.62 -4.54
C ASN A 173 1.01 18.30 -4.88
N ARG A 174 0.63 18.10 -6.15
CA ARG A 174 0.00 16.85 -6.61
C ARG A 174 0.95 15.66 -6.46
N THR A 175 2.24 15.84 -6.76
CA THR A 175 3.28 14.81 -6.57
C THR A 175 3.37 14.40 -5.12
N ARG A 176 3.36 15.37 -4.19
CA ARG A 176 3.38 15.09 -2.76
C ARG A 176 2.19 14.22 -2.32
N VAL A 177 0.98 14.62 -2.70
CA VAL A 177 -0.25 13.92 -2.31
C VAL A 177 -0.30 12.52 -2.93
N TYR A 178 0.02 12.41 -4.22
CA TYR A 178 0.08 11.13 -4.92
C TYR A 178 1.09 10.20 -4.26
N HIS A 179 2.32 10.67 -4.03
CA HIS A 179 3.43 9.85 -3.53
C HIS A 179 3.18 9.38 -2.10
N ASN A 180 2.67 10.27 -1.23
CA ASN A 180 2.25 9.92 0.12
C ASN A 180 1.28 8.74 0.14
N LEU A 181 0.30 8.73 -0.77
CA LEU A 181 -0.70 7.65 -0.83
C LEU A 181 -0.17 6.39 -1.53
N LYS A 182 0.53 6.55 -2.66
CA LYS A 182 1.07 5.44 -3.47
C LYS A 182 2.04 4.56 -2.68
N HIS A 183 2.89 5.17 -1.88
CA HIS A 183 3.92 4.47 -1.13
C HIS A 183 3.58 4.29 0.35
N PHE A 184 2.40 4.70 0.80
CA PHE A 184 1.95 4.53 2.19
C PHE A 184 2.08 3.08 2.66
N LYS A 185 1.57 2.13 1.86
CA LYS A 185 1.57 0.70 2.18
C LYS A 185 2.99 0.15 2.38
N PHE A 186 3.91 0.53 1.50
CA PHE A 186 5.31 0.10 1.55
C PHE A 186 6.03 0.71 2.75
N LYS A 187 5.85 2.00 3.01
CA LYS A 187 6.43 2.67 4.19
C LYS A 187 5.90 2.08 5.49
N LEU A 188 4.60 1.77 5.55
CA LEU A 188 4.01 1.08 6.70
C LEU A 188 4.66 -0.29 6.93
N TYR A 189 4.92 -1.05 5.87
CA TYR A 189 5.63 -2.33 5.97
C TYR A 189 7.08 -2.14 6.46
N GLN A 190 7.84 -1.18 5.91
CA GLN A 190 9.22 -0.90 6.35
C GLN A 190 9.30 -0.52 7.84
N GLU A 191 8.32 0.24 8.33
CA GLU A 191 8.22 0.53 9.76
C GLU A 191 7.94 -0.74 10.57
N CYS A 192 7.05 -1.63 10.11
CA CYS A 192 6.80 -2.92 10.76
C CYS A 192 8.09 -3.78 10.82
N CYS A 193 8.88 -3.83 9.74
CA CYS A 193 10.18 -4.51 9.75
C CYS A 193 11.12 -3.92 10.79
N SER A 194 11.19 -2.59 10.89
CA SER A 194 12.01 -1.93 11.91
C SER A 194 11.58 -2.29 13.33
N MET A 195 10.28 -2.39 13.59
CA MET A 195 9.76 -2.79 14.91
C MET A 195 10.11 -4.23 15.27
N VAL A 196 9.99 -5.15 14.30
CA VAL A 196 10.37 -6.56 14.49
C VAL A 196 11.87 -6.70 14.76
N ASN A 197 12.71 -5.97 14.02
CA ASN A 197 14.17 -6.03 14.17
C ASN A 197 14.69 -5.44 15.49
N MET A 198 13.92 -4.58 16.16
CA MET A 198 14.27 -4.01 17.46
C MET A 198 13.97 -4.97 18.62
N GLU A 199 13.20 -6.02 18.38
CA GLU A 199 12.83 -6.99 19.40
C GLU A 199 13.84 -8.15 19.43
N GLU A 200 14.28 -8.53 20.62
CA GLU A 200 15.00 -9.80 20.79
C GLU A 200 14.01 -10.92 20.47
N VAL A 201 14.21 -11.60 19.35
CA VAL A 201 13.46 -12.79 19.00
C VAL A 201 13.95 -13.90 19.92
N GLU A 202 13.33 -14.02 21.08
CA GLU A 202 13.38 -15.24 21.89
C GLU A 202 12.85 -16.41 21.03
N ASN A 203 13.14 -17.67 21.37
CA ASN A 203 12.68 -18.87 20.64
C ASN A 203 11.14 -19.08 20.73
N GLU A 204 10.36 -18.01 20.60
CA GLU A 204 8.91 -17.97 20.56
C GLU A 204 8.39 -18.36 19.17
N GLN A 205 7.14 -18.83 19.10
CA GLN A 205 6.48 -19.06 17.83
C GLN A 205 6.13 -17.71 17.18
N VAL A 206 6.25 -17.61 15.84
CA VAL A 206 5.91 -16.40 15.04
C VAL A 206 4.58 -15.75 15.47
N LYS A 207 3.57 -16.57 15.77
CA LYS A 207 2.25 -16.10 16.19
C LYS A 207 2.29 -15.32 17.51
N GLU A 208 3.06 -15.80 18.48
CA GLU A 208 3.16 -15.19 19.81
C GLU A 208 3.89 -13.85 19.73
N THR A 209 5.02 -13.83 19.02
CA THR A 209 5.78 -12.60 18.75
C THR A 209 4.93 -11.56 18.02
N VAL A 210 4.17 -11.94 16.98
CA VAL A 210 3.27 -11.02 16.27
C VAL A 210 2.20 -10.43 17.19
N GLU A 211 1.53 -11.24 18.00
CA GLU A 211 0.49 -10.73 18.90
C GLU A 211 1.08 -9.81 19.98
N ARG A 212 2.27 -10.12 20.50
CA ARG A 212 2.99 -9.29 21.46
C ARG A 212 3.32 -7.91 20.88
N ILE A 213 4.01 -7.85 19.74
CA ILE A 213 4.34 -6.58 19.05
C ILE A 213 3.05 -5.82 18.72
N PHE A 214 2.06 -6.51 18.16
CA PHE A 214 0.81 -5.87 17.75
C PHE A 214 0.08 -5.23 18.94
N ASN A 215 0.04 -5.90 20.10
CA ASN A 215 -0.59 -5.35 21.30
C ASN A 215 0.18 -4.14 21.84
N GLN A 216 1.52 -4.18 21.86
CA GLN A 216 2.34 -3.02 22.23
C GLN A 216 2.08 -1.82 21.31
N LEU A 217 2.05 -2.01 19.98
CA LEU A 217 1.76 -0.98 18.98
C LEU A 217 0.33 -0.43 19.08
N LYS A 218 -0.60 -1.24 19.60
CA LYS A 218 -1.97 -0.83 19.86
C LYS A 218 -2.06 0.01 21.13
N GLU A 219 -1.39 -0.42 22.21
CA GLU A 219 -1.39 0.25 23.52
C GLU A 219 -0.67 1.59 23.49
N ASN A 220 0.47 1.67 22.81
CA ASN A 220 1.21 2.92 22.65
C ASN A 220 0.57 3.89 21.63
N GLY A 221 -0.50 3.48 20.95
CA GLY A 221 -1.26 4.31 20.02
C GLY A 221 -0.70 4.40 18.59
N TRP A 222 0.42 3.74 18.28
CA TRP A 222 1.06 3.79 16.96
C TRP A 222 0.12 3.38 15.82
N ILE A 223 -0.66 2.30 15.99
CA ILE A 223 -1.61 1.85 14.96
C ILE A 223 -2.66 2.93 14.67
N LYS A 224 -3.15 3.61 15.71
CA LYS A 224 -4.15 4.68 15.57
C LYS A 224 -3.54 5.89 14.88
N GLU A 225 -2.29 6.23 15.20
CA GLU A 225 -1.55 7.32 14.55
C GLU A 225 -1.39 7.06 13.05
N LYS A 226 -0.93 5.87 12.66
CA LYS A 226 -0.75 5.50 11.25
C LYS A 226 -2.06 5.45 10.48
N TYR A 227 -3.13 5.01 11.12
CA TYR A 227 -4.47 5.08 10.53
C TYR A 227 -4.93 6.54 10.33
N GLY A 228 -4.71 7.42 11.31
CA GLY A 228 -5.00 8.85 11.17
C GLY A 228 -4.20 9.50 10.05
N LEU A 229 -2.93 9.09 9.86
CA LEU A 229 -2.10 9.54 8.74
C LEU A 229 -2.66 9.08 7.39
N LEU A 230 -3.10 7.82 7.27
CA LEU A 230 -3.77 7.31 6.08
C LEU A 230 -5.03 8.13 5.77
N GLN A 231 -5.87 8.38 6.77
CA GLN A 231 -7.09 9.19 6.60
C GLN A 231 -6.78 10.61 6.12
N LYS A 232 -5.71 11.22 6.65
CA LYS A 232 -5.23 12.51 6.18
C LYS A 232 -4.81 12.45 4.71
N TYR A 233 -4.03 11.45 4.29
CA TYR A 233 -3.61 11.30 2.90
C TYR A 233 -4.78 11.06 1.94
N LEU A 234 -5.78 10.27 2.36
CA LEU A 234 -7.01 10.07 1.60
C LEU A 234 -7.77 11.39 1.44
N SER A 235 -7.92 12.16 2.52
CA SER A 235 -8.56 13.48 2.51
C SER A 235 -7.82 14.46 1.59
N ASP A 236 -6.49 14.53 1.70
CA ASP A 236 -5.65 15.39 0.86
C ASP A 236 -5.82 15.07 -0.64
N ALA A 237 -6.05 13.80 -0.99
CA ALA A 237 -6.30 13.36 -2.36
C ALA A 237 -7.73 13.64 -2.84
N ASP A 238 -8.73 13.42 -1.98
CA ASP A 238 -10.15 13.66 -2.28
C ASP A 238 -10.41 15.15 -2.50
N TYR A 239 -9.84 16.01 -1.65
CA TYR A 239 -10.00 17.47 -1.69
C TYR A 239 -8.90 18.19 -2.48
N PHE A 240 -8.08 17.46 -3.24
CA PHE A 240 -7.02 18.08 -4.03
C PHE A 240 -7.60 19.09 -5.03
N GLN A 241 -7.36 20.38 -4.79
CA GLN A 241 -7.82 21.45 -5.67
C GLN A 241 -6.87 21.63 -6.85
N GLU A 242 -7.43 21.63 -8.06
CA GLU A 242 -6.72 22.07 -9.25
C GLU A 242 -6.76 23.61 -9.32
N GLU A 243 -5.71 24.28 -9.81
CA GLU A 243 -5.94 25.66 -10.24
C GLU A 243 -6.97 25.61 -11.36
N LYS A 244 -8.05 26.36 -11.19
CA LYS A 244 -8.93 26.70 -12.31
C LYS A 244 -8.04 27.35 -13.36
N PHE A 245 -7.98 26.73 -14.53
CA PHE A 245 -7.37 27.37 -15.69
C PHE A 245 -8.17 28.66 -15.93
N ALA A 246 -7.54 29.82 -15.75
CA ALA A 246 -8.04 31.01 -16.42
C ALA A 246 -7.93 30.71 -17.91
N LEU A 247 -9.09 30.56 -18.55
CA LEU A 247 -9.22 30.51 -20.01
C LEU A 247 -8.65 31.79 -20.63
#